data_AF-A0A1U8MYM9-F1
#
_entry.id   AF-A0A1U8MYM9-F1
#
_cell.length_a   1.000
_cell.length_b   1.000
_cell.length_c   1.000
_cell.angle_alpha   90.00
_cell.angle_beta   90.00
_cell.angle_gamma   90.00
#
_symmetry.space_group_name_H-M   'P 1'
#
loop_
_entity.id
_entity.type
_entity.pdbx_description
1 polymer ?
#
loop_
_entity_poly.entity_id
_entity_poly.type
_entity_poly.pdbx_seq_one_letter_code
_entity_poly.pdbx_strand_id
1 'polypeptide(L)'
;MQRELQWFKELRRILPPKFEEELNENNRTPASLFSHEHKELMKEGEKWMKNNAASCMVVATLISAVMFTSAFTVPGGIDEKTGSPIFLRSNAFLVFVIANSLSLFSSSTSVLVFLGVLTSHYAEKDFLQSLPAKSILGLFTLFFSIVNMMVAFGSAIFITVQERLAWVSIPVIILSTVPIAFFTLLQFPLLIEMLVSTYCCRIFDKSPNQT
;
A
#
# COMPACT_ATOMS: atom_id res chain seq x y z
N MET A 1 5.47 -7.82 -16.60
CA MET A 1 5.62 -9.21 -16.13
C MET A 1 4.31 -9.87 -15.72
N GLN A 2 3.56 -9.35 -14.75
CA GLN A 2 2.32 -10.00 -14.26
C GLN A 2 1.31 -10.30 -15.39
N ARG A 3 1.08 -9.35 -16.31
CA ARG A 3 0.21 -9.52 -17.47
C ARG A 3 0.70 -10.60 -18.44
N GLU A 4 2.01 -10.67 -18.68
CA GLU A 4 2.64 -11.70 -19.54
C GLU A 4 2.44 -13.10 -18.95
N LEU A 5 2.60 -13.25 -17.63
CA LEU A 5 2.37 -14.51 -16.94
C LEU A 5 0.90 -14.93 -17.00
N GLN A 6 -0.03 -13.98 -16.83
CA GLN A 6 -1.46 -14.25 -16.98
C GLN A 6 -1.81 -14.65 -18.42
N TRP A 7 -1.22 -13.98 -19.41
CA TRP A 7 -1.44 -14.29 -20.82
C TRP A 7 -0.95 -15.70 -21.14
N PHE A 8 0.27 -16.03 -20.71
CA PHE A 8 0.86 -17.34 -20.92
C PHE A 8 0.06 -18.46 -20.22
N LYS A 9 -0.45 -18.19 -19.02
CA LYS A 9 -1.31 -19.11 -18.27
C LYS A 9 -2.64 -19.36 -18.99
N GLU A 10 -3.30 -18.32 -19.51
CA GLU A 10 -4.55 -18.51 -20.25
C GLU A 10 -4.30 -19.15 -21.62
N LEU A 11 -3.19 -18.82 -22.31
CA LEU A 11 -2.80 -19.44 -23.58
C LEU A 11 -2.66 -20.96 -23.43
N ARG A 12 -1.93 -21.43 -22.40
CA ARG A 12 -1.81 -22.86 -22.07
C ARG A 12 -3.15 -23.53 -21.79
N ARG A 13 -4.12 -22.78 -21.28
CA ARG A 13 -5.46 -23.29 -20.96
C ARG A 13 -6.33 -23.50 -22.21
N ILE A 14 -6.04 -22.76 -23.28
CA ILE A 14 -6.77 -22.83 -24.56
C ILE A 14 -6.14 -23.89 -25.47
N LEU A 15 -4.82 -24.04 -25.42
CA LEU A 15 -4.08 -24.96 -26.29
C LEU A 15 -4.22 -26.43 -25.86
N PRO A 16 -4.30 -27.37 -26.82
CA PRO A 16 -4.19 -28.80 -26.53
C PRO A 16 -2.86 -29.15 -25.81
N PRO A 17 -2.85 -30.14 -24.88
CA PRO A 17 -1.67 -30.48 -24.08
C PRO A 17 -0.41 -30.82 -24.89
N LYS A 18 -0.59 -31.34 -26.11
CA LYS A 18 0.49 -31.68 -27.03
C LYS A 18 1.44 -30.50 -27.29
N PHE A 19 0.91 -29.29 -27.36
CA PHE A 19 1.70 -28.09 -27.62
C PHE A 19 2.54 -27.63 -26.43
N GLU A 20 2.32 -28.14 -25.21
CA GLU A 20 3.16 -27.77 -24.04
C GLU A 20 4.55 -28.42 -24.08
N GLU A 21 4.68 -29.55 -24.77
CA GLU A 21 5.90 -30.34 -24.88
C GLU A 21 6.58 -30.19 -26.25
N GLU A 22 5.93 -29.54 -27.22
CA GLU A 22 6.51 -29.30 -28.55
C GLU A 22 7.74 -28.40 -28.45
N LEU A 23 8.81 -28.83 -29.12
CA LEU A 23 10.08 -28.13 -29.14
C LEU A 23 10.15 -27.23 -30.37
N ASN A 24 10.62 -26.01 -30.20
CA ASN A 24 10.93 -25.14 -31.32
C ASN A 24 12.24 -25.58 -32.02
N GLU A 25 12.62 -24.87 -33.08
CA GLU A 25 13.87 -25.12 -33.84
C GLU A 25 15.14 -25.08 -32.97
N ASN A 26 15.08 -24.41 -31.83
CA ASN A 26 16.17 -24.31 -30.85
C ASN A 26 16.06 -25.34 -29.72
N ASN A 27 15.22 -26.36 -29.88
CA ASN A 27 15.00 -27.45 -28.92
C ASN A 27 14.48 -26.97 -27.54
N ARG A 28 13.66 -25.90 -27.52
CA ARG A 28 13.07 -25.31 -26.31
C ARG A 28 11.56 -25.53 -26.28
N THR A 29 11.02 -25.86 -25.10
CA THR A 29 9.58 -25.88 -24.86
C THR A 29 9.03 -24.46 -24.76
N PRO A 30 7.71 -24.23 -24.94
CA PRO A 30 7.11 -22.91 -24.76
C PRO A 30 7.35 -22.33 -23.36
N ALA A 31 7.43 -23.20 -22.35
CA ALA A 31 7.77 -22.82 -20.97
C ALA A 31 9.16 -22.20 -20.88
N SER A 32 10.19 -22.90 -21.37
CA SER A 32 11.57 -22.44 -21.26
C SER A 32 11.85 -21.25 -22.18
N LEU A 33 11.19 -21.18 -23.33
CA LEU A 33 11.24 -20.03 -24.22
C LEU A 33 10.65 -18.79 -23.54
N PHE A 34 9.45 -18.90 -22.94
CA PHE A 34 8.82 -17.78 -22.25
C PHE A 34 9.70 -17.24 -21.12
N SER A 35 10.23 -18.11 -20.26
CA SER A 35 11.15 -17.72 -19.18
C SER A 35 12.44 -17.08 -19.69
N HIS A 36 12.97 -17.55 -20.82
CA HIS A 36 14.17 -16.98 -21.44
C HIS A 36 13.92 -15.56 -21.96
N GLU A 37 12.86 -15.37 -22.76
CA GLU A 37 12.53 -14.08 -23.37
C GLU A 37 12.12 -13.03 -22.33
N HIS A 38 11.47 -13.43 -21.24
CA HIS A 38 10.99 -12.50 -20.20
C HIS A 38 11.93 -12.35 -19.00
N LYS A 39 13.14 -12.93 -19.06
CA LYS A 39 14.10 -12.91 -17.95
C LYS A 39 14.50 -11.51 -17.51
N GLU A 40 14.76 -10.61 -18.45
CA GLU A 40 15.13 -9.23 -18.13
C GLU A 40 13.91 -8.45 -17.58
N LEU A 41 12.72 -8.66 -18.16
CA LEU A 41 11.48 -8.07 -17.65
C LEU A 41 11.18 -8.51 -16.21
N MET A 42 11.50 -9.75 -15.84
CA MET A 42 11.40 -10.22 -14.46
C MET A 42 12.35 -9.49 -13.52
N LYS A 43 13.62 -9.34 -13.91
CA LYS A 43 14.62 -8.64 -13.09
C LYS A 43 14.25 -7.17 -12.90
N GLU A 44 13.77 -6.52 -13.96
CA GLU A 44 13.30 -5.14 -13.89
C GLU A 44 12.07 -5.02 -12.99
N GLY A 45 11.11 -5.95 -13.11
CA GLY A 45 9.95 -6.03 -12.23
C GLY A 45 10.32 -6.23 -10.76
N GLU A 46 11.24 -7.17 -10.47
CA GLU A 46 11.78 -7.39 -9.13
C GLU A 46 12.42 -6.13 -8.57
N LYS A 47 13.31 -5.50 -9.34
CA LYS A 47 14.00 -4.27 -8.94
C LYS A 47 13.01 -3.14 -8.66
N TRP A 48 12.02 -2.96 -9.54
CA TRP A 48 10.97 -1.96 -9.36
C TRP A 48 10.16 -2.20 -8.08
N MET A 49 9.73 -3.44 -7.83
CA MET A 49 8.97 -3.80 -6.63
C MET A 49 9.78 -3.59 -5.36
N LYS A 50 11.05 -4.01 -5.34
CA LYS A 50 11.94 -3.81 -4.19
C LYS A 50 12.18 -2.33 -3.91
N ASN A 51 12.47 -1.54 -4.93
CA ASN A 51 12.68 -0.11 -4.78
C ASN A 51 11.42 0.58 -4.23
N ASN A 52 10.25 0.27 -4.79
CA ASN A 52 8.99 0.85 -4.33
C ASN A 52 8.65 0.43 -2.88
N ALA A 53 8.84 -0.84 -2.54
CA ALA A 53 8.64 -1.35 -1.19
C ALA A 53 9.59 -0.67 -0.17
N ALA A 54 10.86 -0.48 -0.52
CA ALA A 54 11.83 0.21 0.32
C ALA A 54 11.43 1.69 0.53
N SER A 55 11.05 2.41 -0.53
CA SER A 55 10.59 3.79 -0.42
C SER A 55 9.34 3.91 0.46
N CYS A 56 8.34 3.03 0.27
CA CYS A 56 7.13 3.04 1.09
C CYS A 56 7.42 2.69 2.56
N MET A 57 8.36 1.76 2.81
CA MET A 57 8.79 1.40 4.16
C MET A 57 9.43 2.59 4.89
N VAL A 58 10.25 3.39 4.19
CA VAL A 58 10.82 4.62 4.78
C VAL A 58 9.72 5.57 5.23
N VAL A 59 8.73 5.83 4.36
CA VAL A 59 7.58 6.69 4.69
C VAL A 59 6.78 6.12 5.86
N ALA A 60 6.48 4.83 5.85
CA ALA A 60 5.74 4.16 6.92
C ALA A 60 6.51 4.21 8.26
N THR A 61 7.82 4.01 8.24
CA THR A 61 8.67 4.07 9.45
C THR A 61 8.70 5.48 10.03
N LEU A 62 8.80 6.51 9.17
CA LEU A 62 8.73 7.91 9.58
C LEU A 62 7.39 8.22 10.25
N ILE A 63 6.27 7.77 9.68
CA ILE A 63 4.95 7.97 10.29
C ILE A 63 4.87 7.27 11.65
N SER A 64 5.30 6.01 11.75
CA SER A 64 5.32 5.29 13.03
C SER A 64 6.11 6.04 14.09
N ALA A 65 7.29 6.57 13.75
CA ALA A 65 8.14 7.32 14.67
C ALA A 65 7.45 8.62 15.13
N VAL A 66 6.90 9.41 14.20
CA VAL A 66 6.23 10.68 14.53
C VAL A 66 5.00 10.42 15.40
N MET A 67 4.19 9.41 15.09
CA MET A 67 3.01 9.05 15.88
C MET A 67 3.39 8.52 17.26
N PHE A 68 4.43 7.68 17.35
CA PHE A 68 4.96 7.17 18.62
C PHE A 68 5.42 8.31 19.52
N THR A 69 6.23 9.24 19.01
CA THR A 69 6.64 10.44 19.75
C THR A 69 5.43 11.25 20.18
N SER A 70 4.47 11.48 19.27
CA SER A 70 3.24 12.24 19.55
C SER A 70 2.36 11.61 20.64
N ALA A 71 2.42 10.29 20.82
CA ALA A 71 1.68 9.60 21.88
C ALA A 71 2.23 9.94 23.28
N PHE A 72 3.52 10.24 23.39
CA PHE A 72 4.16 10.64 24.65
C PHE A 72 4.30 12.16 24.80
N THR A 73 4.33 12.91 23.69
CA THR A 73 4.31 14.37 23.68
C THR A 73 2.91 14.87 23.36
N VAL A 74 1.98 14.60 24.28
CA VAL A 74 0.54 14.88 24.06
C VAL A 74 0.25 16.38 23.84
N PRO A 75 -0.65 16.71 22.90
CA PRO A 75 -1.04 18.09 22.65
C PRO A 75 -1.73 18.69 23.87
N GLY A 76 -1.36 19.92 24.22
CA GLY A 76 -1.85 20.61 25.41
C GLY A 76 -1.12 20.26 26.71
N GLY A 77 -0.18 19.30 26.70
CA GLY A 77 0.69 19.01 27.84
C GLY A 77 0.08 18.10 28.91
N ILE A 78 0.88 17.86 29.95
CA ILE A 78 0.56 17.00 31.10
C ILE A 78 0.45 17.90 32.34
N ASP A 79 -0.57 17.67 33.16
CA ASP A 79 -0.72 18.35 34.45
C ASP A 79 0.37 17.87 35.43
N GLU A 80 1.19 18.80 35.91
CA GLU A 80 2.31 18.53 36.82
C GLU A 80 1.86 17.91 38.16
N LYS A 81 0.61 18.14 38.59
CA LYS A 81 0.10 17.63 39.88
C LYS A 81 -0.41 16.20 39.79
N THR A 82 -1.03 15.84 38.68
CA THR A 82 -1.71 14.56 38.50
C THR A 82 -0.98 13.61 37.54
N GLY A 83 0.01 14.12 36.79
CA GLY A 83 0.70 13.37 35.74
C GLY A 83 -0.21 12.99 34.56
N SER A 84 -1.42 13.53 34.50
CA SER A 84 -2.43 13.20 33.49
C SER A 84 -2.49 14.25 32.38
N PRO A 85 -2.77 13.87 31.12
CA PRO A 85 -3.01 14.84 30.04
C PRO A 85 -4.07 15.87 30.42
N ILE A 86 -3.79 17.16 30.23
CA ILE A 86 -4.66 18.27 30.67
C ILE A 86 -6.05 18.17 29.99
N PHE A 87 -6.08 17.71 28.75
CA PHE A 87 -7.30 17.59 27.95
C PHE A 87 -7.91 16.18 27.94
N LEU A 88 -7.60 15.32 28.93
CA LEU A 88 -8.03 13.91 28.94
C LEU A 88 -9.56 13.72 28.85
N ARG A 89 -10.36 14.70 29.31
CA ARG A 89 -11.83 14.69 29.20
C ARG A 89 -12.39 15.30 27.91
N SER A 90 -11.54 15.85 27.04
CA SER A 90 -11.98 16.46 25.77
C SER A 90 -12.22 15.39 24.71
N ASN A 91 -13.33 15.51 23.98
CA ASN A 91 -13.62 14.64 22.84
C ASN A 91 -12.52 14.72 21.77
N ALA A 92 -11.93 15.90 21.55
CA ALA A 92 -10.84 16.07 20.58
C ALA A 92 -9.58 15.31 20.99
N PHE A 93 -9.29 15.23 22.30
CA PHE A 93 -8.17 14.45 22.82
C PHE A 93 -8.40 12.94 22.63
N LEU A 94 -9.63 12.47 22.85
CA LEU A 94 -9.98 11.07 22.60
C LEU A 94 -9.84 10.72 21.10
N VAL A 95 -10.29 11.60 20.20
CA VAL A 95 -10.07 11.44 18.75
C VAL A 95 -8.59 11.41 18.41
N PHE A 96 -7.78 12.31 19.00
CA PHE A 96 -6.32 12.31 18.82
C PHE A 96 -5.71 10.96 19.20
N VAL A 97 -6.02 10.42 20.39
CA VAL A 97 -5.44 9.15 20.87
C VAL A 97 -5.83 7.97 19.99
N ILE A 98 -7.10 7.88 19.59
CA ILE A 98 -7.58 6.80 18.71
C ILE A 98 -6.91 6.90 17.33
N ALA A 99 -6.93 8.08 16.71
CA ALA A 99 -6.35 8.28 15.39
C ALA A 99 -4.83 8.06 15.39
N ASN A 100 -4.12 8.54 16.42
CA ASN A 100 -2.68 8.29 16.58
C ASN A 100 -2.39 6.79 16.68
N SER A 101 -3.13 6.06 17.52
CA SER A 101 -2.97 4.61 17.66
C SER A 101 -3.23 3.86 16.35
N LEU A 102 -4.33 4.17 15.65
CA LEU A 102 -4.65 3.57 14.36
C LEU A 102 -3.59 3.86 13.31
N SER A 103 -3.07 5.09 13.26
CA SER A 103 -1.98 5.48 12.37
C SER A 103 -0.72 4.67 12.66
N LEU A 104 -0.29 4.61 13.92
CA LEU A 104 0.92 3.88 14.33
C LEU A 104 0.85 2.38 14.02
N PHE A 105 -0.24 1.71 14.40
CA PHE A 105 -0.38 0.28 14.16
C PHE A 105 -0.50 -0.03 12.66
N SER A 106 -1.25 0.77 11.90
CA SER A 106 -1.39 0.57 10.46
C SER A 106 -0.07 0.81 9.73
N SER A 107 0.69 1.83 10.13
CA SER A 107 2.00 2.13 9.57
C SER A 107 3.02 1.03 9.87
N SER A 108 3.03 0.53 11.11
CA SER A 108 3.90 -0.59 11.50
C SER A 108 3.54 -1.87 10.76
N THR A 109 2.25 -2.12 10.53
CA THR A 109 1.78 -3.24 9.69
C THR A 109 2.27 -3.07 8.25
N SER A 110 2.17 -1.87 7.68
CA SER A 110 2.67 -1.55 6.34
C SER A 110 4.18 -1.83 6.21
N VAL A 111 4.99 -1.45 7.21
CA VAL A 111 6.43 -1.78 7.27
C VAL A 111 6.65 -3.29 7.19
N LEU A 112 5.94 -4.08 7.99
CA LEU A 112 6.08 -5.55 8.00
C LEU A 112 5.66 -6.18 6.66
N VAL A 113 4.59 -5.67 6.04
CA VAL A 113 4.13 -6.16 4.74
C VAL A 113 5.15 -5.84 3.64
N PHE A 114 5.68 -4.60 3.59
CA PHE A 114 6.72 -4.23 2.64
C PHE A 114 8.05 -4.94 2.89
N LEU A 115 8.38 -5.24 4.14
CA LEU A 115 9.52 -6.10 4.47
C LEU A 115 9.30 -7.50 3.90
N GLY A 116 8.08 -8.04 4.02
CA GLY A 116 7.69 -9.29 3.38
C GLY A 116 7.72 -9.27 1.84
N VAL A 117 7.72 -8.10 1.20
CA VAL A 117 7.97 -7.92 -0.24
C VAL A 117 9.47 -7.87 -0.54
N LEU A 118 10.30 -7.27 0.34
CA LEU A 118 11.75 -7.26 0.17
C LEU A 118 12.38 -8.65 0.37
N THR A 119 11.86 -9.41 1.34
CA THR A 119 12.38 -10.73 1.72
C THR A 119 11.76 -11.88 0.92
N SER A 120 10.72 -11.64 0.12
CA SER A 120 10.11 -12.71 -0.68
C SER A 120 11.06 -13.25 -1.74
N HIS A 121 10.93 -14.54 -2.03
CA HIS A 121 11.58 -15.15 -3.18
C HIS A 121 10.86 -14.67 -4.46
N TYR A 122 11.57 -14.03 -5.39
CA TYR A 122 10.99 -13.46 -6.62
C TYR A 122 10.90 -14.53 -7.72
N ALA A 123 10.24 -15.65 -7.43
CA ALA A 123 10.00 -16.69 -8.42
C ALA A 123 8.87 -16.28 -9.39
N GLU A 124 8.87 -16.78 -10.62
CA GLU A 124 7.84 -16.49 -11.64
C GLU A 124 6.40 -16.65 -11.13
N LYS A 125 6.15 -17.68 -10.31
CA LYS A 125 4.83 -17.97 -9.75
C LYS A 125 4.38 -16.95 -8.70
N ASP A 126 5.32 -16.31 -8.01
CA ASP A 126 5.03 -15.33 -6.96
C ASP A 126 4.58 -13.98 -7.54
N PHE A 127 5.05 -13.65 -8.75
CA PHE A 127 4.62 -12.44 -9.49
C PHE A 127 3.14 -12.46 -9.89
N LEU A 128 2.49 -13.62 -9.91
CA LEU A 128 1.09 -13.73 -10.31
C LEU A 128 0.11 -13.30 -9.23
N GLN A 129 0.42 -13.51 -7.94
CA GLN A 129 -0.57 -13.32 -6.88
C GLN A 129 0.02 -12.90 -5.54
N SER A 130 1.10 -13.54 -5.07
CA SER A 130 1.64 -13.30 -3.73
C SER A 130 2.33 -11.93 -3.63
N LEU A 131 3.12 -11.56 -4.64
CA LEU A 131 3.82 -10.27 -4.71
C LEU A 131 2.85 -9.08 -4.89
N PRO A 132 1.92 -9.08 -5.87
CA PRO A 132 0.94 -8.00 -6.02
C PRO A 132 0.03 -7.85 -4.80
N ALA A 133 -0.45 -8.95 -4.22
CA ALA A 133 -1.34 -8.89 -3.05
C ALA A 133 -0.66 -8.26 -1.83
N LYS A 134 0.61 -8.61 -1.57
CA LYS A 134 1.39 -7.98 -0.49
C LYS A 134 1.59 -6.48 -0.77
N SER A 135 1.94 -6.10 -2.00
CA SER A 135 2.09 -4.68 -2.37
C SER A 135 0.79 -3.89 -2.19
N ILE A 136 -0.36 -4.45 -2.59
CA ILE A 136 -1.68 -3.84 -2.40
C ILE A 136 -1.99 -3.67 -0.90
N LEU A 137 -1.80 -4.71 -0.09
CA LEU A 137 -2.06 -4.66 1.34
C LEU A 137 -1.15 -3.62 2.05
N GLY A 138 0.12 -3.55 1.67
CA GLY A 138 1.08 -2.58 2.21
C GLY A 138 0.70 -1.14 1.87
N LEU A 139 0.28 -0.87 0.64
CA LEU A 139 -0.19 0.45 0.21
C LEU A 139 -1.51 0.83 0.87
N PHE A 140 -2.45 -0.11 1.03
CA PHE A 140 -3.73 0.15 1.69
C PHE A 140 -3.55 0.53 3.17
N THR A 141 -2.73 -0.24 3.89
CA THR A 141 -2.41 0.05 5.30
C THR A 141 -1.61 1.35 5.45
N LEU A 142 -0.73 1.69 4.49
CA LEU A 142 -0.03 2.97 4.46
C LEU A 142 -1.00 4.14 4.26
N PHE A 143 -1.94 4.01 3.33
CA PHE A 143 -2.95 5.03 3.08
C PHE A 143 -3.80 5.29 4.32
N PHE A 144 -4.31 4.20 4.93
CA PHE A 144 -5.08 4.29 6.16
C PHE A 144 -4.28 4.97 7.28
N SER A 145 -2.98 4.69 7.37
CA SER A 145 -2.08 5.36 8.31
C SER A 145 -1.99 6.88 8.09
N ILE A 146 -1.83 7.31 6.84
CA ILE A 146 -1.72 8.74 6.47
C ILE A 146 -3.01 9.49 6.79
N VAL A 147 -4.18 8.91 6.48
CA VAL A 147 -5.47 9.52 6.81
C VAL A 147 -5.61 9.72 8.32
N ASN A 148 -5.31 8.69 9.11
CA ASN A 148 -5.37 8.77 10.57
C ASN A 148 -4.33 9.75 11.14
N MET A 149 -3.13 9.84 10.56
CA MET A 149 -2.12 10.83 10.94
C MET A 149 -2.63 12.25 10.76
N MET A 150 -3.31 12.54 9.64
CA MET A 150 -3.92 13.86 9.40
C MET A 150 -5.07 14.18 10.36
N VAL A 151 -5.89 13.18 10.72
CA VAL A 151 -6.95 13.33 11.73
C VAL A 151 -6.35 13.60 13.12
N ALA A 152 -5.29 12.89 13.51
CA ALA A 152 -4.58 13.11 14.76
C ALA A 152 -3.97 14.52 14.79
N PHE A 153 -3.27 14.92 13.72
CA PHE A 153 -2.69 16.26 13.61
C PHE A 153 -3.76 17.36 13.70
N GLY A 154 -4.88 17.23 12.99
CA GLY A 154 -5.99 18.17 13.07
C GLY A 154 -6.57 18.28 14.48
N SER A 155 -6.72 17.15 15.17
CA SER A 155 -7.21 17.11 16.56
C SER A 155 -6.22 17.76 17.52
N ALA A 156 -4.91 17.52 17.34
CA ALA A 156 -3.86 18.13 18.15
C ALA A 156 -3.83 19.66 18.01
N ILE A 157 -3.95 20.18 16.78
CA ILE A 157 -4.03 21.61 16.53
C ILE A 157 -5.31 22.19 17.13
N PHE A 158 -6.45 21.51 17.00
CA PHE A 158 -7.70 21.94 17.62
C PHE A 158 -7.56 22.10 19.14
N ILE A 159 -7.01 21.10 19.83
CA ILE A 159 -6.77 21.14 21.28
C ILE A 159 -5.87 22.31 21.66
N THR A 160 -4.79 22.52 20.89
CA THR A 160 -3.80 23.55 21.19
C THR A 160 -4.31 24.97 20.93
N VAL A 161 -5.21 25.15 19.95
CA VAL A 161 -5.67 26.47 19.47
C VAL A 161 -7.08 26.84 19.97
N GLN A 162 -7.83 25.92 20.58
CA GLN A 162 -9.24 26.15 20.95
C GLN A 162 -9.43 27.38 21.85
N GLU A 163 -8.45 27.72 22.70
CA GLU A 163 -8.59 28.85 23.62
C GLU A 163 -8.29 30.22 22.99
N ARG A 164 -7.64 30.28 21.82
CA ARG A 164 -7.23 31.55 21.22
C ARG A 164 -7.95 31.93 19.92
N LEU A 165 -8.12 31.02 18.95
CA LEU A 165 -8.53 31.42 17.59
C LEU A 165 -9.30 30.33 16.83
N ALA A 166 -10.64 30.35 16.91
CA ALA A 166 -11.52 29.49 16.12
C ALA A 166 -11.32 29.64 14.58
N TRP A 167 -10.80 30.78 14.12
CA TRP A 167 -10.50 31.04 12.71
C TRP A 167 -9.34 30.19 12.14
N VAL A 168 -8.45 29.66 13.00
CA VAL A 168 -7.27 28.88 12.57
C VAL A 168 -7.66 27.44 12.18
N SER A 169 -8.81 26.93 12.64
CA SER A 169 -9.27 25.58 12.31
C SER A 169 -9.60 25.42 10.82
N ILE A 170 -10.10 26.48 10.16
CA ILE A 170 -10.49 26.45 8.74
C ILE A 170 -9.29 26.16 7.81
N PRO A 171 -8.18 26.92 7.87
CA PRO A 171 -7.02 26.63 7.02
C PRO A 171 -6.34 25.29 7.34
N VAL A 172 -6.40 24.81 8.59
CA VAL A 172 -5.84 23.51 8.99
C VAL A 172 -6.62 22.35 8.38
N ILE A 173 -7.95 22.45 8.34
CA ILE A 173 -8.81 21.46 7.66
C ILE A 173 -8.51 21.44 6.16
N ILE A 174 -8.41 22.63 5.53
CA ILE A 174 -8.07 22.72 4.10
C ILE A 174 -6.70 22.11 3.83
N LEU A 175 -5.69 22.43 4.65
CA LEU A 175 -4.34 21.91 4.47
C LEU A 175 -4.26 20.40 4.71
N SER A 176 -5.02 19.86 5.66
CA SER A 176 -5.14 18.42 5.94
C SER A 176 -5.69 17.62 4.75
N THR A 177 -6.57 18.23 3.95
CA THR A 177 -7.11 17.56 2.75
C THR A 177 -6.10 17.43 1.61
N VAL A 178 -5.05 18.26 1.57
CA VAL A 178 -4.10 18.29 0.46
C VAL A 178 -3.31 16.97 0.33
N PRO A 179 -2.66 16.43 1.39
CA PRO A 179 -1.99 15.14 1.32
C PRO A 179 -2.93 13.98 0.98
N ILE A 180 -4.16 14.00 1.49
CA ILE A 180 -5.17 12.97 1.23
C ILE A 180 -5.59 13.00 -0.25
N ALA A 181 -5.83 14.20 -0.81
CA ALA A 181 -6.13 14.39 -2.22
C ALA A 181 -4.96 13.97 -3.11
N PHE A 182 -3.73 14.32 -2.74
CA PHE A 182 -2.54 13.93 -3.50
C PHE A 182 -2.34 12.40 -3.53
N PHE A 183 -2.50 11.74 -2.37
CA PHE A 183 -2.39 10.29 -2.27
C PHE A 183 -3.51 9.59 -3.05
N THR A 184 -4.75 10.06 -2.93
CA THR A 184 -5.88 9.49 -3.69
C THR A 184 -5.72 9.70 -5.20
N LEU A 185 -5.22 10.84 -5.66
CA LEU A 185 -4.98 11.07 -7.08
C LEU A 185 -3.85 10.21 -7.64
N LEU A 186 -2.77 10.01 -6.89
CA LEU A 186 -1.58 9.32 -7.37
C LEU A 186 -1.63 7.80 -7.17
N GLN A 187 -2.04 7.32 -6.00
CA GLN A 187 -1.97 5.89 -5.66
C GLN A 187 -3.27 5.13 -5.91
N PHE A 188 -4.42 5.80 -5.95
CA PHE A 188 -5.69 5.11 -6.20
C PHE A 188 -5.79 4.53 -7.63
N PRO A 189 -5.35 5.23 -8.71
CA PRO A 189 -5.30 4.64 -10.04
C PRO A 189 -4.38 3.42 -10.10
N LEU A 190 -3.20 3.50 -9.47
CA LEU A 190 -2.25 2.38 -9.39
C LEU A 190 -2.83 1.19 -8.61
N LEU A 191 -3.52 1.44 -7.49
CA LEU A 191 -4.19 0.41 -6.70
C LEU A 191 -5.32 -0.25 -7.49
N ILE A 192 -6.14 0.53 -8.19
CA ILE A 192 -7.20 0.00 -9.07
C ILE A 192 -6.59 -0.83 -10.18
N GLU A 193 -5.56 -0.34 -10.86
CA GLU A 193 -4.92 -1.06 -11.96
C GLU A 193 -4.33 -2.39 -11.47
N MET A 194 -3.65 -2.41 -10.32
CA MET A 194 -3.15 -3.64 -9.71
C MET A 194 -4.28 -4.58 -9.28
N LEU A 195 -5.37 -4.07 -8.69
CA LEU A 195 -6.52 -4.88 -8.28
C LEU A 195 -7.24 -5.48 -9.49
N VAL A 196 -7.52 -4.68 -10.51
CA VAL A 196 -8.18 -5.09 -11.75
C VAL A 196 -7.30 -6.10 -12.49
N SER A 197 -6.01 -5.83 -12.63
CA SER A 197 -5.04 -6.75 -13.25
C SER A 197 -4.97 -8.06 -12.48
N THR A 198 -4.94 -8.05 -11.15
CA THR A 198 -4.78 -9.27 -10.34
C THR A 198 -6.07 -10.09 -10.20
N TYR A 199 -7.22 -9.44 -10.05
CA TYR A 199 -8.47 -10.10 -9.67
C TYR A 199 -9.59 -10.05 -10.74
N CYS A 200 -9.59 -9.05 -11.64
CA CYS A 200 -10.76 -8.76 -12.48
C CYS A 200 -10.54 -9.07 -13.97
N CYS A 201 -9.33 -8.89 -14.51
CA CYS A 201 -9.08 -9.12 -15.93
C CYS A 201 -8.67 -10.56 -16.23
N ARG A 202 -9.61 -11.33 -16.80
CA ARG A 202 -9.28 -12.55 -17.53
C ARG A 202 -8.94 -12.15 -18.96
N ILE A 203 -7.67 -12.34 -19.37
CA ILE A 203 -7.12 -11.79 -20.62
C ILE A 203 -7.87 -12.24 -21.88
N PHE A 204 -8.48 -13.42 -21.83
CA PHE A 204 -9.47 -13.84 -22.82
C PHE A 204 -10.84 -13.76 -22.18
N ASP A 205 -11.54 -12.66 -22.42
CA ASP A 205 -12.99 -12.63 -22.24
C ASP A 205 -13.56 -13.76 -23.08
N LYS A 206 -14.25 -14.70 -22.42
CA LYS A 206 -15.08 -15.68 -23.13
C LYS A 206 -16.14 -14.84 -23.84
N SER A 207 -16.04 -14.69 -25.16
CA SER A 207 -17.23 -14.41 -25.96
C SER A 207 -18.27 -15.48 -25.61
N PRO A 208 -19.42 -15.14 -25.01
CA PRO A 208 -20.51 -16.07 -24.92
C PRO A 208 -21.17 -16.13 -26.30
N ASN A 209 -21.27 -17.34 -26.82
CA ASN A 209 -21.95 -17.75 -28.05
C ASN A 209 -21.06 -17.87 -29.29
N GLN A 210 -20.77 -19.11 -29.65
CA GLN A 210 -21.20 -19.68 -30.93
C GLN A 210 -21.63 -21.13 -30.67
N THR A 211 -22.94 -21.32 -30.57
CA THR A 211 -23.67 -22.58 -30.74
C THR A 211 -23.54 -23.08 -32.16
#